data_AF-A0A7W4VJ59-F1
#
_entry.id   AF-A0A7W4VJ59-F1
#
_cell.length_a   1.000
_cell.length_b   1.000
_cell.length_c   1.000
_cell.angle_alpha   90.00
_cell.angle_beta   90.00
_cell.angle_gamma   90.00
#
_symmetry.space_group_name_H-M   'P 1'
#
loop_
_entity.id
_entity.type
_entity.pdbx_description
1 polymer ?
#
loop_
_entity_poly.entity_id
_entity_poly.type
_entity_poly.pdbx_seq_one_letter_code
_entity_poly.pdbx_strand_id
1 'polypeptide(L)'
;MQSNGNQTIQGLVGEALRESTDLAQKEFTLFKTEVSQNMRTLFMGLAMVVAAAVFAIAAVMLLTESLVEWLATVVNSEALAALIVGGVLAVIAIGLGLWGKNAMTASSLTPQRTMRSLKRDAEVLSERGA
;
A
#
# COMPACT_ATOMS: atom_id res chain seq x y z
N MET A 1 -51.95 -5.53 -44.39
CA MET A 1 -50.68 -4.88 -44.02
C MET A 1 -50.66 -4.76 -42.50
N GLN A 2 -50.02 -5.69 -41.79
CA GLN A 2 -50.02 -5.77 -40.32
C GLN A 2 -48.74 -5.16 -39.74
N SER A 3 -48.91 -4.36 -38.69
CA SER A 3 -47.91 -3.53 -38.01
C SER A 3 -46.92 -4.36 -37.18
N ASN A 4 -45.65 -4.44 -37.62
CA ASN A 4 -44.55 -5.11 -36.89
C ASN A 4 -43.45 -4.13 -36.41
N GLY A 5 -43.76 -2.84 -36.22
CA GLY A 5 -42.77 -1.83 -35.80
C GLY A 5 -42.34 -1.91 -34.32
N ASN A 6 -43.12 -2.59 -33.47
CA ASN A 6 -42.83 -2.70 -32.03
C ASN A 6 -41.88 -3.85 -31.67
N GLN A 7 -41.71 -4.83 -32.58
CA GLN A 7 -40.82 -5.97 -32.39
C GLN A 7 -39.34 -5.64 -32.72
N THR A 8 -39.09 -4.56 -33.47
CA THR A 8 -37.75 -4.20 -33.95
C THR A 8 -36.96 -3.34 -32.96
N ILE A 9 -37.60 -2.37 -32.28
CA ILE A 9 -36.92 -1.54 -31.25
C ILE A 9 -36.63 -2.34 -29.98
N GLN A 10 -37.55 -3.20 -29.55
CA GLN A 10 -37.32 -4.11 -28.43
C GLN A 10 -36.20 -5.12 -28.74
N GLY A 11 -36.10 -5.57 -30.00
CA GLY A 11 -35.01 -6.42 -30.47
C GLY A 11 -33.63 -5.74 -30.46
N LEU A 12 -33.55 -4.48 -30.90
CA LEU A 12 -32.30 -3.70 -30.91
C LEU A 12 -31.78 -3.40 -29.49
N VAL A 13 -32.67 -3.09 -28.54
CA VAL A 13 -32.30 -2.91 -27.14
C VAL A 13 -31.81 -4.22 -26.52
N GLY A 14 -32.47 -5.35 -26.83
CA GLY A 14 -32.01 -6.67 -26.40
C GLY A 14 -30.63 -7.05 -26.97
N GLU A 15 -30.37 -6.71 -28.23
CA GLU A 15 -29.08 -6.97 -28.89
C GLU A 15 -27.97 -6.10 -28.29
N ALA A 16 -28.21 -4.80 -28.07
CA ALA A 16 -27.25 -3.90 -27.45
C ALA A 16 -26.91 -4.26 -25.99
N LEU A 17 -27.90 -4.73 -25.22
CA LEU A 17 -27.68 -5.25 -23.87
C LEU A 17 -26.86 -6.55 -23.88
N ARG A 18 -27.12 -7.42 -24.85
CA ARG A 18 -26.36 -8.66 -25.03
C ARG A 18 -24.91 -8.37 -25.44
N GLU A 19 -24.69 -7.43 -26.35
CA GLU A 19 -23.36 -7.01 -26.79
C GLU A 19 -22.59 -6.29 -25.66
N SER A 20 -23.27 -5.44 -24.87
CA SER A 20 -22.67 -4.81 -23.68
C SER A 20 -22.28 -5.82 -22.62
N THR A 21 -23.08 -6.87 -22.42
CA THR A 21 -22.78 -7.96 -21.48
C THR A 21 -21.60 -8.80 -21.96
N ASP A 22 -21.54 -9.11 -23.25
CA ASP A 22 -20.43 -9.85 -23.85
C ASP A 22 -19.11 -9.08 -23.78
N LEU A 23 -19.17 -7.75 -23.99
CA LEU A 23 -18.02 -6.87 -23.84
C LEU A 23 -17.55 -6.77 -22.38
N ALA A 24 -18.48 -6.60 -21.43
CA ALA A 24 -18.15 -6.59 -20.00
C ALA A 24 -17.52 -7.91 -19.55
N GLN A 25 -17.98 -9.04 -20.06
CA GLN A 25 -17.41 -10.37 -19.76
C GLN A 25 -16.01 -10.55 -20.36
N LYS A 26 -15.76 -10.00 -21.55
CA LYS A 26 -14.42 -9.94 -22.16
C LYS A 26 -13.46 -9.06 -21.38
N GLU A 27 -13.88 -7.84 -21.01
CA GLU A 27 -13.05 -6.95 -20.20
C GLU A 27 -12.74 -7.56 -18.83
N PHE A 28 -13.70 -8.22 -18.20
CA PHE A 28 -13.46 -8.93 -16.94
C PHE A 28 -12.44 -10.06 -17.09
N THR A 29 -12.49 -10.80 -18.20
CA THR A 29 -11.55 -11.89 -18.49
C THR A 29 -10.14 -11.35 -18.79
N LEU A 30 -10.04 -10.25 -19.53
CA LEU A 30 -8.78 -9.53 -19.77
C LEU A 30 -8.20 -8.98 -18.47
N PHE A 31 -9.02 -8.30 -17.67
CA PHE A 31 -8.65 -7.78 -16.35
C PHE A 31 -8.13 -8.89 -15.44
N LYS A 32 -8.85 -10.01 -15.35
CA LYS A 32 -8.41 -11.18 -14.56
C LYS A 32 -7.06 -11.71 -15.05
N THR A 33 -6.85 -11.75 -16.36
CA THR A 33 -5.60 -12.21 -16.97
C THR A 33 -4.45 -11.27 -16.63
N GLU A 34 -4.65 -9.96 -16.77
CA GLU A 34 -3.65 -8.94 -16.44
C GLU A 34 -3.31 -8.91 -14.95
N VAL A 35 -4.32 -8.99 -14.07
CA VAL A 35 -4.12 -9.13 -12.63
C VAL A 35 -3.32 -10.39 -12.31
N SER A 36 -3.70 -11.55 -12.87
CA SER A 36 -3.00 -12.82 -12.65
C SER A 36 -1.54 -12.76 -13.12
N GLN A 37 -1.27 -12.09 -14.24
CA GLN A 37 0.08 -11.91 -14.78
C GLN A 37 0.92 -11.02 -13.86
N ASN A 38 0.32 -9.95 -13.32
CA ASN A 38 0.99 -9.03 -12.39
C ASN A 38 1.16 -9.61 -10.98
N MET A 39 0.27 -10.51 -10.55
CA MET A 39 0.33 -11.13 -9.21
C MET A 39 1.66 -11.85 -8.98
N ARG A 40 2.17 -12.61 -9.95
CA ARG A 40 3.45 -13.32 -9.79
C ARG A 40 4.61 -12.37 -9.55
N THR A 41 4.66 -11.27 -10.28
CA THR A 41 5.68 -10.22 -10.12
C THR A 41 5.55 -9.51 -8.77
N LEU A 42 4.33 -9.24 -8.33
CA LEU A 42 4.07 -8.67 -7.00
C LEU A 42 4.53 -9.62 -5.87
N PHE A 43 4.20 -10.91 -5.96
CA PHE A 43 4.64 -11.91 -4.98
C PHE A 43 6.16 -12.05 -4.94
N MET A 44 6.80 -12.09 -6.10
CA MET A 44 8.26 -12.17 -6.19
C MET A 44 8.92 -10.90 -5.68
N GLY A 45 8.37 -9.73 -6.00
CA GLY A 45 8.81 -8.44 -5.45
C GLY A 45 8.70 -8.40 -3.93
N LEU A 46 7.57 -8.82 -3.37
CA LEU A 46 7.38 -8.90 -1.93
C LEU A 46 8.36 -9.88 -1.27
N ALA A 47 8.55 -11.06 -1.86
CA ALA A 47 9.51 -12.06 -1.37
C ALA A 47 10.94 -11.49 -1.36
N MET A 48 11.34 -10.76 -2.40
CA MET A 48 12.64 -10.10 -2.48
C MET A 48 12.80 -9.00 -1.42
N VAL A 49 11.76 -8.19 -1.17
CA VAL A 49 11.79 -7.16 -0.11
C VAL A 49 11.92 -7.80 1.27
N VAL A 50 11.18 -8.88 1.53
CA VAL A 50 11.28 -9.62 2.80
C VAL A 50 12.68 -10.23 2.96
N ALA A 51 13.21 -10.86 1.92
CA ALA A 51 14.56 -11.41 1.94
C ALA A 51 15.61 -10.31 2.20
N ALA A 52 15.51 -9.18 1.49
CA ALA A 52 16.38 -8.02 1.70
C ALA A 52 16.30 -7.48 3.13
N ALA A 53 15.09 -7.41 3.72
CA ALA A 53 14.91 -6.98 5.10
C ALA A 53 15.59 -7.94 6.09
N VAL A 54 15.48 -9.26 5.89
CA VAL A 54 16.17 -10.27 6.72
C VAL A 54 17.70 -10.09 6.64
N PHE A 55 18.25 -9.96 5.43
CA PHE A 55 19.68 -9.73 5.26
C PHE A 55 20.13 -8.38 5.84
N ALA A 56 19.33 -7.33 5.72
CA ALA A 56 19.63 -6.03 6.32
C ALA A 56 19.68 -6.12 7.85
N ILE A 57 18.73 -6.84 8.48
CA ILE A 57 18.74 -7.06 9.94
C ILE A 57 20.01 -7.82 10.35
N ALA A 58 20.31 -8.93 9.67
CA ALA A 58 21.50 -9.72 9.97
C ALA A 58 22.80 -8.91 9.79
N ALA A 59 22.90 -8.12 8.72
CA ALA A 59 24.04 -7.26 8.47
C ALA A 59 24.19 -6.18 9.55
N VAL A 60 23.10 -5.52 9.96
CA VAL A 60 23.14 -4.51 11.03
C VAL A 60 23.59 -5.12 12.36
N MET A 61 23.13 -6.32 12.71
CA MET A 61 23.59 -7.02 13.92
C MET A 61 25.09 -7.30 13.87
N LEU A 62 25.57 -7.93 12.79
CA LEU A 62 27.00 -8.24 12.61
C LEU A 62 27.88 -6.98 12.58
N LEU A 63 27.44 -5.92 11.91
CA LEU A 63 28.18 -4.65 11.88
C LEU A 63 28.20 -3.97 13.24
N THR A 64 27.11 -4.06 14.01
CA THR A 64 27.06 -3.50 15.36
C THR A 64 28.02 -4.22 16.29
N GLU A 65 28.01 -5.56 16.29
CA GLU A 65 28.96 -6.37 17.07
C GLU A 65 30.41 -6.07 16.68
N SER A 66 30.71 -6.07 15.37
CA SER A 66 32.05 -5.76 14.85
C SER A 66 32.50 -4.34 15.23
N LEU A 67 31.60 -3.37 15.21
CA LEU A 67 31.91 -1.99 15.61
C LEU A 67 32.18 -1.88 17.12
N VAL A 68 31.41 -2.59 17.95
CA VAL A 68 31.64 -2.64 19.40
C VAL A 68 32.99 -3.27 19.70
N GLU A 69 33.31 -4.41 19.08
CA GLU A 69 34.59 -5.10 19.28
C GLU A 69 35.77 -4.23 18.84
N TRP A 70 35.68 -3.61 17.66
CA TRP A 70 36.69 -2.66 17.20
C TRP A 70 36.87 -1.49 18.16
N LEU A 71 35.77 -0.87 18.61
CA LEU A 71 35.84 0.27 19.52
C LEU A 71 36.35 -0.12 20.92
N ALA A 72 36.08 -1.36 21.35
CA ALA A 72 36.61 -1.90 22.60
C ALA A 72 38.14 -1.92 22.61
N THR A 73 38.79 -2.13 21.46
CA THR A 73 40.26 -2.06 21.34
C THR A 73 40.81 -0.64 21.58
N VAL A 74 40.02 0.39 21.27
CA VAL A 74 40.41 1.80 21.43
C VAL A 74 40.12 2.27 22.85
N VAL A 75 38.96 1.91 23.39
CA VAL A 75 38.49 2.37 24.71
C VAL A 75 38.99 1.48 25.85
N ASN A 76 39.57 0.31 25.54
CA ASN A 76 40.01 -0.72 26.50
C ASN A 76 38.89 -1.23 27.43
N SER A 77 37.64 -1.15 26.97
CA SER A 77 36.47 -1.63 27.71
C SER A 77 35.33 -1.94 26.75
N GLU A 78 34.92 -3.21 26.73
CA GLU A 78 33.81 -3.69 25.92
C GLU A 78 32.48 -3.05 26.36
N ALA A 79 32.26 -2.90 27.67
CA ALA A 79 31.05 -2.28 28.21
C ALA A 79 30.92 -0.80 27.80
N LEU A 80 32.01 -0.03 27.84
CA LEU A 80 31.98 1.37 27.41
C LEU A 80 31.80 1.48 25.89
N ALA A 81 32.44 0.62 25.11
CA ALA A 81 32.26 0.58 23.66
C ALA A 81 30.80 0.26 23.29
N ALA A 82 30.19 -0.75 23.91
CA ALA A 82 28.80 -1.11 23.71
C ALA A 82 27.84 0.05 24.08
N LEU A 83 28.12 0.76 25.18
CA LEU A 83 27.32 1.91 25.59
C LEU A 83 27.41 3.07 24.60
N ILE A 84 28.60 3.35 24.06
CA ILE A 84 28.81 4.41 23.07
C ILE A 84 28.09 4.06 21.76
N VAL A 85 28.32 2.87 21.22
CA VAL A 85 27.70 2.44 19.95
C VAL A 85 26.19 2.35 20.09
N GLY A 86 25.70 1.72 21.16
CA GLY A 86 24.27 1.63 21.46
C GLY A 86 23.63 3.01 21.65
N GLY A 87 24.32 3.94 22.32
CA GLY A 87 23.88 5.32 22.47
C GLY A 87 23.73 6.05 21.12
N VAL A 88 24.72 5.92 20.24
CA VAL A 88 24.66 6.50 18.88
C VAL A 88 23.50 5.91 18.08
N LEU A 89 23.33 4.59 18.08
CA LEU A 89 22.23 3.92 17.39
C LEU A 89 20.86 4.33 17.97
N ALA A 90 20.74 4.51 19.28
CA ALA A 90 19.52 4.98 19.92
C ALA A 90 19.15 6.41 19.47
N VAL A 91 20.13 7.31 19.39
CA VAL A 91 19.90 8.67 18.87
C VAL A 91 19.42 8.65 17.42
N ILE A 92 20.05 7.83 16.57
CA ILE A 92 19.63 7.66 15.17
C ILE A 92 18.20 7.11 15.10
N ALA A 93 17.89 6.07 15.88
CA ALA A 93 16.57 5.45 15.91
C ALA A 93 15.47 6.43 16.34
N ILE A 94 15.72 7.24 17.38
CA ILE A 94 14.80 8.29 17.81
C ILE A 94 14.62 9.32 16.70
N GLY A 95 15.70 9.78 16.07
CA GLY A 95 15.64 10.75 14.96
C GLY A 95 14.81 10.24 13.78
N LEU A 96 15.04 9.00 13.35
CA LEU A 96 14.26 8.36 12.29
C LEU A 96 12.80 8.17 12.69
N GLY A 97 12.52 7.77 13.94
CA GLY A 97 11.16 7.61 14.45
C GLY A 97 10.37 8.92 14.45
N LEU A 98 11.01 10.01 14.91
CA LEU A 98 10.41 11.34 14.89
C LEU A 98 10.18 11.84 13.46
N TRP A 99 11.16 11.63 12.57
CA TRP A 99 11.04 12.00 11.16
C TRP A 99 9.93 11.21 10.46
N GLY A 100 9.86 9.89 10.66
CA GLY A 100 8.81 9.03 10.12
C GLY A 100 7.43 9.44 10.61
N LYS A 101 7.28 9.68 11.92
CA LYS A 101 6.04 10.22 12.50
C LYS A 101 5.63 11.54 11.83
N ASN A 102 6.58 12.45 11.62
CA ASN A 102 6.31 13.73 10.98
C ASN A 102 5.97 13.57 9.49
N ALA A 103 6.64 12.66 8.76
CA ALA A 103 6.34 12.38 7.36
C ALA A 103 4.92 11.82 7.18
N MET A 104 4.48 10.94 8.09
CA MET A 104 3.11 10.40 8.12
C MET A 104 2.06 11.44 8.55
N THR A 105 2.46 12.46 9.33
CA THR A 105 1.56 13.55 9.73
C THR A 105 1.45 14.64 8.66
N ALA A 106 2.56 14.96 8.00
CA ALA A 106 2.65 15.96 6.93
C ALA A 106 2.02 15.47 5.61
N SER A 107 2.23 14.18 5.29
CA SER A 107 1.45 13.50 4.29
C SER A 107 0.10 13.16 4.93
N SER A 108 -0.85 14.08 4.96
CA SER A 108 -2.17 13.83 5.53
C SER A 108 -2.86 12.67 4.80
N LEU A 109 -2.61 11.45 5.28
CA LEU A 109 -3.29 10.23 4.85
C LEU A 109 -4.78 10.28 5.19
N THR A 110 -5.20 11.26 6.01
CA THR A 110 -6.59 11.67 6.19
C THR A 110 -7.00 12.57 5.02
N PRO A 111 -7.78 12.08 4.03
CA PRO A 111 -8.16 12.90 2.89
C PRO A 111 -9.20 13.92 3.37
N GLN A 112 -8.76 15.15 3.65
CA GLN A 112 -9.64 16.19 4.22
C GLN A 112 -10.81 16.57 3.31
N ARG A 113 -10.70 16.29 2.01
CA ARG A 113 -11.77 16.51 1.04
C ARG A 113 -12.79 15.37 1.10
N THR A 114 -12.35 14.12 1.04
CA THR A 114 -13.23 12.94 1.16
C THR A 114 -13.97 12.93 2.49
N MET A 115 -13.30 13.29 3.59
CA MET A 115 -13.93 13.36 4.91
C MET A 115 -15.02 14.46 4.99
N ARG A 116 -14.82 15.58 4.28
CA ARG A 116 -15.84 16.64 4.20
C ARG A 116 -17.03 16.22 3.33
N SER A 117 -16.79 15.54 2.22
CA SER A 117 -17.87 15.01 1.37
C SER A 117 -18.71 13.99 2.13
N LEU A 118 -18.09 13.02 2.81
CA LEU A 118 -18.81 12.01 3.60
C LEU A 118 -19.64 12.63 4.74
N LYS A 119 -19.11 13.66 5.42
CA LYS A 119 -19.87 14.39 6.46
C LYS A 119 -21.08 15.11 5.87
N ARG A 120 -20.90 15.80 4.73
CA ARG A 120 -21.99 16.50 4.05
C ARG A 120 -23.06 15.53 3.56
N ASP A 121 -22.66 14.39 3.01
CA ASP A 121 -23.59 13.36 2.53
C ASP A 121 -24.38 12.74 3.68
N ALA A 122 -23.73 12.51 4.84
CA ALA A 122 -24.40 12.02 6.04
C ALA A 122 -25.41 13.04 6.62
N GLU A 123 -25.06 14.34 6.59
CA GLU A 123 -25.93 15.42 7.06
C GLU A 123 -27.18 15.56 6.17
N VAL A 124 -27.02 15.50 4.84
CA VAL A 124 -28.13 15.51 3.87
C VAL A 124 -29.05 14.29 4.03
N LEU A 125 -28.49 13.11 4.36
CA LEU A 125 -29.28 11.91 4.63
C LEU A 125 -30.03 12.02 5.97
N SER A 126 -29.44 12.65 6.98
CA SER A 126 -30.09 12.87 8.28
C SER A 126 -31.23 13.88 8.22
N GLU A 127 -31.12 14.94 7.40
CA GLU A 127 -32.19 15.91 7.17
C GLU A 127 -33.36 15.34 6.37
N ARG A 128 -33.13 14.34 5.51
CA ARG A 128 -34.18 13.70 4.72
C ARG A 128 -34.89 12.55 5.45
N GLY A 129 -34.35 12.11 6.58
CA GLY A 129 -34.90 11.04 7.41
C GLY A 129 -35.62 11.50 8.68
N ALA A 130 -35.71 12.81 8.93
CA ALA A 130 -36.46 13.45 10.01
C ALA A 130 -37.70 14.17 9.44
#